data_AF-A0A6B3H0A6-F1
#
_entry.id   AF-A0A6B3H0A6-F1
#
_cell.length_a   1.000
_cell.length_b   1.000
_cell.length_c   1.000
_cell.angle_alpha   90.00
_cell.angle_beta   90.00
_cell.angle_gamma   90.00
#
_symmetry.space_group_name_H-M   'P 1'
#
loop_
_entity.id
_entity.type
_entity.pdbx_description
1 polymer ?
#
loop_
_entity_poly.entity_id
_entity_poly.type
_entity_poly.pdbx_seq_one_letter_code
_entity_poly.pdbx_strand_id
1 'polypeptide(L)' 'MPPQPPVNPNLRRAPVQQRSADRLARILDSCAGLLDETGYEQLTTRAVAERAEVPIGSVYRFFSNKRALVDALALRN' A
#
# COMPACT_ATOMS: atom_id res chain seq x y z
N MET A 1 17.95 45.98 -8.25
CA MET A 1 18.22 44.69 -7.59
C MET A 1 17.63 43.59 -8.47
N PRO A 2 18.42 42.59 -8.88
CA PRO A 2 18.00 41.60 -9.87
C PRO A 2 16.87 40.68 -9.36
N PRO A 3 16.08 40.09 -10.28
CA PRO A 3 14.94 39.22 -9.96
C PRO A 3 15.40 37.91 -9.32
N GLN A 4 14.62 37.43 -8.36
CA GLN A 4 14.81 36.15 -7.66
C GLN A 4 14.83 34.99 -8.67
N PRO A 5 15.74 34.00 -8.54
CA PRO A 5 15.79 32.86 -9.46
C PRO A 5 14.55 31.96 -9.33
N PRO A 6 14.13 31.27 -10.42
CA PRO A 6 13.01 30.35 -10.38
C PRO A 6 13.33 29.13 -9.51
N VAL A 7 12.39 28.77 -8.65
CA VAL A 7 12.48 27.55 -7.84
C VAL A 7 12.43 26.33 -8.75
N ASN A 8 13.50 25.53 -8.78
CA ASN A 8 13.49 24.24 -9.47
C ASN A 8 12.44 23.31 -8.81
N PRO A 9 11.40 22.83 -9.51
CA PRO A 9 10.40 21.93 -8.93
C PRO A 9 10.87 20.47 -8.81
N ASN A 10 12.08 20.14 -9.26
CA ASN A 10 12.44 18.79 -9.69
C ASN A 10 13.21 17.92 -8.68
N LEU A 11 12.95 18.06 -7.36
CA LEU A 11 13.51 17.14 -6.35
C LEU A 11 12.55 16.75 -5.21
N ARG A 12 11.26 17.13 -5.26
CA ARG A 12 10.37 17.02 -4.08
C ARG A 12 9.24 15.98 -4.16
N ARG A 13 9.30 15.02 -5.09
CA ARG A 13 8.26 13.97 -5.22
C ARG A 13 8.74 12.53 -4.99
N ALA A 14 10.04 12.33 -4.71
CA ALA A 14 10.61 11.00 -4.54
C ALA A 14 10.30 10.27 -3.21
N PRO A 15 10.12 10.92 -2.04
CA PRO A 15 10.03 10.16 -0.77
C PRO A 15 8.64 9.56 -0.46
N VAL A 16 7.56 10.13 -1.01
CA VAL A 16 6.18 9.67 -0.73
C VAL A 16 5.82 8.43 -1.56
N GLN A 17 6.30 8.39 -2.80
CA GLN A 17 6.00 7.29 -3.72
C GLN A 17 6.70 6.00 -3.28
N GLN A 18 7.97 6.09 -2.86
CA GLN A 18 8.74 4.95 -2.39
C GLN A 18 8.20 4.36 -1.07
N ARG A 19 7.79 5.21 -0.12
CA ARG A 19 7.13 4.76 1.12
C ARG A 19 5.73 4.17 0.88
N SER A 20 5.02 4.64 -0.14
CA SER A 20 3.71 4.08 -0.50
C SER A 20 3.84 2.72 -1.17
N ALA A 21 4.82 2.56 -2.06
CA ALA A 21 5.13 1.29 -2.70
C ALA A 21 5.58 0.22 -1.68
N ASP A 22 6.43 0.60 -0.73
CA ASP A 22 6.87 -0.29 0.35
C ASP A 22 5.70 -0.77 1.24
N ARG A 23 4.78 0.14 1.61
CA ARG A 23 3.57 -0.24 2.35
C ARG A 23 2.67 -1.16 1.52
N LEU A 24 2.47 -0.84 0.24
CA LEU A 24 1.67 -1.67 -0.64
C LEU A 24 2.25 -3.08 -0.75
N ALA A 25 3.57 -3.21 -0.90
CA ALA A 25 4.26 -4.48 -0.92
C ALA A 25 4.01 -5.26 0.38
N ARG A 26 4.19 -4.65 1.55
CA ARG A 26 3.92 -5.29 2.85
C ARG A 26 2.47 -5.74 3.03
N ILE A 27 1.51 -4.93 2.56
CA ILE A 27 0.09 -5.27 2.59
C ILE A 27 -0.19 -6.50 1.71
N LEU A 28 0.34 -6.53 0.48
CA LEU A 28 0.14 -7.65 -0.44
C LEU A 28 0.84 -8.92 0.03
N ASP A 29 2.04 -8.81 0.61
CA ASP A 29 2.78 -9.94 1.18
C ASP A 29 2.01 -10.57 2.37
N SER A 30 1.50 -9.71 3.27
CA SER A 30 0.66 -10.15 4.39
C SER A 30 -0.67 -10.74 3.93
N CYS A 31 -1.26 -10.19 2.87
CA CYS A 31 -2.45 -10.76 2.23
C CYS A 31 -2.18 -12.17 1.71
N ALA A 32 -1.07 -12.38 1.01
CA ALA A 32 -0.69 -13.67 0.47
C ALA A 32 -0.53 -14.72 1.57
N GLY A 33 0.19 -14.38 2.65
CA GLY A 33 0.36 -15.28 3.80
C GLY A 33 -0.97 -15.63 4.47
N LEU A 34 -1.83 -14.64 4.74
CA LEU A 34 -3.14 -14.90 5.36
C LEU A 34 -4.08 -15.69 4.45
N LEU A 35 -4.01 -15.47 3.14
CA LEU A 35 -4.80 -16.21 2.17
C LEU A 35 -4.37 -17.69 2.12
N ASP A 36 -3.07 -17.96 2.20
CA ASP A 36 -2.50 -19.31 2.28
C ASP A 36 -2.85 -20.00 3.61
N GLU A 37 -2.74 -19.29 4.74
CA GLU A 37 -2.97 -19.84 6.08
C GLU A 37 -4.46 -20.07 6.39
N THR A 38 -5.34 -19.14 5.97
CA THR A 38 -6.74 -19.10 6.43
C THR A 38 -7.77 -19.20 5.32
N GLY A 39 -7.36 -19.06 4.05
CA GLY A 39 -8.25 -19.01 2.91
C GLY A 39 -9.02 -17.69 2.75
N TYR A 40 -9.72 -17.55 1.63
CA TYR A 40 -10.42 -16.31 1.26
C TYR A 40 -11.59 -15.94 2.20
N GLU A 41 -12.23 -16.92 2.83
CA GLU A 41 -13.37 -16.69 3.71
C GLU A 41 -12.96 -15.92 4.97
N GLN A 42 -11.89 -16.37 5.62
CA GLN A 42 -11.37 -15.82 6.87
C GLN A 42 -10.51 -14.56 6.66
N LEU A 43 -10.06 -14.31 5.42
CA LEU A 43 -9.31 -13.11 5.05
C LEU A 43 -10.14 -11.83 5.26
N THR A 44 -9.58 -10.89 6.04
CA THR A 44 -10.17 -9.56 6.23
C THR A 44 -9.11 -8.47 6.05
N THR A 45 -9.53 -7.28 5.60
CA THR A 45 -8.64 -6.11 5.48
C THR A 45 -8.05 -5.69 6.83
N ARG A 46 -8.75 -5.95 7.94
CA ARG A 46 -8.23 -5.77 9.31
C ARG A 46 -7.09 -6.74 9.61
N ALA A 47 -7.30 -8.05 9.44
CA ALA A 47 -6.25 -9.04 9.69
C ALA A 47 -4.99 -8.75 8.87
N VAL A 48 -5.17 -8.32 7.62
CA VAL A 48 -4.06 -7.94 6.74
C VAL A 48 -3.35 -6.68 7.21
N ALA A 49 -4.09 -5.66 7.68
CA ALA A 49 -3.50 -4.44 8.24
C ALA A 49 -2.63 -4.73 9.47
N GLU A 50 -3.17 -5.55 10.40
CA GLU A 50 -2.47 -5.96 11.61
C GLU A 50 -1.20 -6.74 11.26
N ARG A 51 -1.29 -7.71 10.34
CA ARG A 51 -0.13 -8.52 9.93
C ARG A 51 0.92 -7.73 9.16
N ALA A 52 0.50 -6.76 8.34
CA ALA A 52 1.42 -5.89 7.61
C ALA A 52 2.01 -4.76 8.47
N GLU A 53 1.62 -4.69 9.75
CA GLU A 53 1.98 -3.62 10.68
C GLU A 53 1.70 -2.22 10.10
N VAL A 54 0.56 -2.08 9.42
CA VAL A 54 0.10 -0.81 8.85
C VAL A 54 -1.22 -0.38 9.47
N PRO A 55 -1.47 0.94 9.57
CA PRO A 55 -2.78 1.40 10.01
C PRO A 55 -3.86 0.92 9.04
N ILE A 56 -4.99 0.44 9.57
CA ILE A 56 -6.15 0.03 8.76
C ILE A 56 -6.61 1.11 7.77
N GLY A 57 -6.51 2.39 8.14
CA GLY A 57 -6.80 3.51 7.25
C GLY A 57 -5.86 3.62 6.04
N SER A 58 -4.62 3.12 6.15
CA SER A 58 -3.72 3.00 5.00
C SER A 58 -4.20 1.91 4.06
N VAL A 59 -4.65 0.76 4.58
CA VAL A 59 -5.22 -0.31 3.75
C VAL A 59 -6.43 0.21 2.98
N TYR A 60 -7.36 0.91 3.64
CA TYR A 60 -8.52 1.51 2.96
C TYR A 60 -8.19 2.60 1.94
N ARG A 61 -7.01 3.23 2.06
CA ARG A 61 -6.52 4.19 1.05
C ARG A 61 -6.10 3.48 -0.24
N PHE A 62 -5.66 2.23 -0.15
CA PHE A 62 -5.26 1.42 -1.32
C PHE A 62 -6.37 0.49 -1.81
N PHE A 63 -7.16 -0.06 -0.89
CA PHE A 63 -8.13 -1.13 -1.16
C PHE A 63 -9.45 -0.87 -0.46
N SER A 64 -10.52 -0.72 -1.23
CA SER A 64 -11.86 -0.45 -0.67
C SER A 64 -12.48 -1.66 0.03
N ASN A 65 -12.06 -2.89 -0.29
CA ASN A 65 -12.59 -4.12 0.30
C ASN A 65 -11.61 -5.30 0.15
N LYS A 66 -11.93 -6.44 0.79
CA LYS A 66 -11.09 -7.65 0.72
C LYS A 66 -10.92 -8.21 -0.69
N ARG A 67 -11.91 -8.02 -1.57
CA ARG A 67 -11.85 -8.49 -2.96
C ARG A 67 -10.82 -7.70 -3.76
N ALA A 68 -10.80 -6.37 -3.63
CA ALA A 68 -9.81 -5.50 -4.27
C ALA A 68 -8.37 -5.83 -3.82
N LEU A 69 -8.20 -6.20 -2.56
CA LEU A 69 -6.91 -6.65 -2.01
C LEU A 69 -6.42 -7.94 -2.69
N VAL A 70 -7.31 -8.93 -2.84
CA VAL A 70 -6.99 -10.21 -3.49
C VAL A 70 -6.81 -10.05 -4.99
N ASP A 71 -7.62 -9.20 -5.64
CA ASP A 71 -7.50 -8.87 -7.05
C ASP A 71 -6.14 -8.23 -7.36
N ALA A 72 -5.72 -7.27 -6.52
CA ALA A 72 -4.40 -6.67 -6.63
C ALA A 72 -3.25 -7.64 -6.33
N LEU A 73 -3.46 -8.60 -5.42
CA LEU A 73 -2.50 -9.68 -5.21
C LEU A 73 -2.41 -10.60 -6.44
N ALA A 74 -3.54 -10.89 -7.09
CA ALA A 74 -3.56 -11.69 -8.32
C ALA A 74 -2.86 -10.96 -9.48
N LEU A 75 -3.05 -9.64 -9.60
CA LEU A 75 -2.41 -8.80 -10.62
C LEU A 75 -0.90 -8.58 -10.39
N ARG A 76 -0.37 -8.97 -9.23
CA ARG A 76 1.07 -8.89 -8.93
C ARG A 76 1.89 -9.93 -9.72
N ASN A 77 1.25 -10.96 -10.30
CA ASN A 77 1.89 -12.01 -11.11
C ASN A 77 1.67 -11.80 -12.61
#